data_AF-A0A9E3C7Y3-F1
#
_entry.id   AF-A0A9E3C7Y3-F1
#
_cell.length_a   1.000
_cell.length_b   1.000
_cell.length_c   1.000
_cell.angle_alpha   90.00
_cell.angle_beta   90.00
_cell.angle_gamma   90.00
#
_symmetry.space_group_name_H-M   'P 1'
#
loop_
_entity.id
_entity.type
_entity.pdbx_description
1 polymer ?
#
loop_
_entity_poly.entity_id
_entity_poly.type
_entity_poly.pdbx_seq_one_letter_code
_entity_poly.pdbx_strand_id
1 'polypeptide(L)' 'MTYFLLQRWQDVLHYGNAHGVNPWVFSALYLAHHPLFWGTMAWLVARARRKRPMAGVVALAVFFWLMPYAYILV' A
#
# COMPACT_ATOMS: atom_id res chain seq x y z
N MET A 1 10.90 -22.83 6.83
CA MET A 1 10.35 -21.45 6.79
C MET A 1 11.18 -20.48 5.94
N THR A 2 12.48 -20.69 5.76
CA THR A 2 13.38 -19.80 4.98
C THR A 2 13.08 -19.75 3.48
N TYR A 3 12.68 -20.87 2.87
CA TYR A 3 12.36 -20.95 1.44
C TYR A 3 11.14 -20.11 1.02
N PHE A 4 10.15 -19.97 1.90
CA PHE A 4 8.93 -19.22 1.62
C PHE A 4 9.17 -17.71 1.49
N LEU A 5 10.07 -17.17 2.31
CA LEU A 5 10.43 -15.75 2.29
C LEU A 5 11.30 -15.42 1.07
N LEU A 6 12.20 -16.33 0.67
CA LEU A 6 13.01 -16.19 -0.54
C LEU A 6 12.16 -16.23 -1.80
N GLN A 7 11.18 -17.12 -1.86
CA GLN A 7 10.25 -17.20 -2.99
C GLN A 7 9.45 -15.90 -3.14
N ARG A 8 8.86 -15.40 -2.05
CA ARG A 8 8.16 -14.11 -2.06
C ARG A 8 9.04 -12.94 -2.48
N TRP A 9 10.31 -12.96 -2.09
CA TRP A 9 11.24 -11.90 -2.48
C TRP A 9 11.56 -11.94 -3.98
N GLN A 10 11.72 -13.14 -4.55
CA GLN A 10 11.89 -13.32 -5.99
C GLN A 10 10.64 -12.92 -6.77
N ASP A 11 9.44 -13.20 -6.26
CA ASP A 11 8.17 -12.81 -6.89
C ASP A 11 8.06 -11.28 -7.02
N VAL A 12 8.36 -10.53 -5.95
CA VAL A 12 8.30 -9.05 -5.96
C VAL A 12 9.30 -8.46 -6.98
N LEU A 13 10.49 -9.05 -7.07
CA LEU A 13 11.49 -8.66 -8.07
C LEU A 13 11.05 -9.01 -9.50
N HIS A 14 10.40 -10.15 -9.68
CA HIS A 14 9.93 -10.62 -10.99
C HIS A 14 8.73 -9.79 -11.48
N TYR A 15 7.76 -9.45 -10.62
CA TYR A 15 6.64 -8.57 -10.97
C TYR A 15 7.12 -7.17 -11.35
N GLY A 16 8.13 -6.61 -10.66
CA GLY A 16 8.74 -5.35 -11.05
C GLY A 16 9.30 -5.41 -12.48
N ASN A 17 10.07 -6.46 -12.79
CA ASN A 17 10.68 -6.62 -14.10
C ASN A 17 9.67 -6.95 -15.21
N ALA A 18 8.64 -7.75 -14.90
CA ALA A 18 7.59 -8.14 -15.86
C ALA A 18 6.69 -6.97 -16.27
N HIS A 19 6.51 -5.98 -15.39
CA HIS A 19 5.75 -4.76 -15.65
C HIS A 19 6.62 -3.56 -16.05
N GLY A 20 7.94 -3.75 -16.25
CA GLY A 20 8.85 -2.66 -16.64
C GLY A 20 9.08 -1.59 -15.57
N VAL A 21 8.66 -1.84 -14.33
CA VAL A 21 8.75 -0.92 -13.20
C VAL A 21 9.91 -1.24 -12.28
N ASN A 22 10.49 -0.22 -11.64
CA ASN A 22 11.62 -0.42 -10.75
C ASN A 22 11.18 -1.23 -9.51
N PRO A 23 11.71 -2.45 -9.30
CA PRO A 23 11.26 -3.34 -8.23
C PRO A 23 11.48 -2.76 -6.83
N TRP A 24 12.50 -1.92 -6.66
CA TRP A 24 12.80 -1.26 -5.39
C TRP A 24 11.77 -0.18 -5.07
N VAL A 25 11.34 0.57 -6.08
CA VAL A 25 10.27 1.57 -5.93
C VAL A 25 8.97 0.86 -5.60
N PHE A 26 8.61 -0.18 -6.35
CA PHE A 26 7.42 -0.97 -6.07
C PHE A 26 7.44 -1.55 -4.65
N SER A 27 8.56 -2.13 -4.22
CA SER A 27 8.72 -2.69 -2.87
C SER A 27 8.57 -1.61 -1.79
N ALA A 28 9.16 -0.43 -1.99
CA ALA A 28 9.03 0.68 -1.06
C ALA A 28 7.57 1.15 -0.95
N LEU A 29 6.86 1.27 -2.07
CA LEU A 29 5.44 1.62 -2.11
C LEU A 29 4.57 0.55 -1.44
N TYR A 30 4.85 -0.73 -1.74
CA TYR A 30 4.14 -1.87 -1.17
C TYR A 30 4.34 -1.98 0.35
N LEU A 31 5.52 -1.65 0.87
CA LEU A 31 5.76 -1.65 2.32
C LEU A 31 5.20 -0.39 2.99
N ALA A 32 5.34 0.79 2.37
CA ALA A 32 4.91 2.06 2.94
C ALA A 32 3.38 2.21 3.00
N HIS A 33 2.63 1.62 2.07
CA HIS A 33 1.18 1.80 2.05
C HIS A 33 0.49 1.15 3.26
N HIS A 34 1.01 0.04 3.81
CA HIS A 34 0.44 -0.62 4.98
C HIS A 34 0.36 0.30 6.22
N PRO A 35 1.47 0.87 6.73
CA PRO A 35 1.41 1.77 7.88
C PRO A 35 0.61 3.05 7.58
N LEU A 36 0.65 3.58 6.36
CA LEU A 36 -0.16 4.74 5.96
C LEU A 36 -1.66 4.43 5.97
N PHE A 37 -2.05 3.26 5.46
CA PHE A 37 -3.43 2.78 5.48
C PHE A 37 -3.92 2.55 6.92
N TRP A 38 -3.12 1.90 7.76
CA TRP A 38 -3.50 1.71 9.17
C TRP A 38 -3.56 3.03 9.94
N GLY A 39 -2.65 3.97 9.68
CA GLY A 39 -2.70 5.32 10.26
C GLY A 39 -3.96 6.07 9.86
N THR A 40 -4.39 5.96 8.59
CA THR A 40 -5.64 6.57 8.12
C THR A 40 -6.88 5.89 8.70
N MET A 41 -6.86 4.57 8.91
CA MET A 41 -7.93 3.87 9.64
C MET A 41 -8.04 4.34 11.09
N ALA A 42 -6.92 4.46 11.81
CA ALA A 42 -6.92 4.99 13.16
C ALA A 42 -7.49 6.43 13.20
N TRP A 43 -7.13 7.27 12.22
CA TRP A 43 -7.67 8.61 12.09
C TRP A 43 -9.16 8.63 11.75
N LEU A 44 -9.63 7.71 10.91
CA LEU A 44 -11.03 7.54 10.56
C LEU A 44 -11.86 7.22 11.81
N VAL A 45 -11.40 6.26 12.61
CA VAL A 45 -12.04 5.90 13.89
C VAL A 45 -12.07 7.10 14.83
N ALA A 46 -10.97 7.86 14.94
CA ALA A 46 -10.92 9.06 15.78
C ALA A 46 -11.92 10.14 15.32
N ARG A 47 -12.10 10.35 14.00
CA ARG A 47 -13.10 11.27 13.46
C ARG A 47 -14.53 10.78 13.65
N ALA A 48 -14.77 9.48 13.46
CA ALA A 48 -16.07 8.85 13.68
C ALA A 48 -16.54 9.04 15.13
N ARG A 49 -15.65 8.80 16.10
CA ARG A 49 -15.91 9.04 17.53
C ARG A 49 -16.26 10.49 17.85
N ARG A 50 -15.73 11.45 17.09
CA ARG A 50 -15.98 12.89 17.24
C ARG A 50 -17.14 13.40 16.37
N LYS A 51 -17.88 12.51 15.68
CA LYS A 51 -18.95 12.85 14.72
C LYS A 51 -18.53 13.91 13.68
N ARG A 52 -17.26 13.85 13.25
CA ARG A 52 -16.70 14.78 12.26
C ARG A 52 -16.85 14.18 10.85
N PRO A 53 -16.83 15.01 9.78
CA PRO A 53 -16.91 14.54 8.41
C PRO A 53 -15.83 13.48 8.12
N MET A 54 -16.20 12.36 7.50
CA MET A 54 -15.28 11.24 7.25
C MET A 54 -14.85 11.12 5.78
N ALA A 55 -15.59 11.73 4.85
CA ALA A 55 -15.39 11.59 3.41
C ALA A 55 -13.93 11.79 2.97
N GLY A 56 -13.26 12.84 3.45
CA GLY A 56 -11.85 13.09 3.11
C GLY A 56 -10.88 12.02 3.63
N VAL A 57 -11.13 11.43 4.81
CA VAL A 57 -10.29 10.36 5.35
C VAL A 57 -10.53 9.05 4.62
N VAL A 58 -11.78 8.77 4.23
CA VAL A 58 -12.12 7.62 3.39
C VAL A 58 -11.45 7.73 2.02
N ALA A 59 -11.52 8.89 1.36
CA ALA A 59 -10.82 9.12 0.10
C ALA A 59 -9.31 8.92 0.23
N LEU A 60 -8.70 9.39 1.32
CA LEU A 60 -7.28 9.20 1.60
C LEU A 60 -6.91 7.73 1.84
N ALA A 61 -7.76 6.98 2.55
CA ALA A 61 -7.56 5.54 2.75
C ALA A 61 -7.61 4.77 1.42
N VAL A 62 -8.58 5.09 0.54
CA VAL A 62 -8.66 4.51 -0.81
C VAL A 62 -7.42 4.88 -1.63
N PHE A 63 -6.93 6.12 -1.54
CA PHE A 63 -5.72 6.53 -2.23
C PHE A 63 -4.50 5.71 -1.81
N PHE A 64 -4.25 5.54 -0.51
CA PHE A 64 -3.13 4.72 -0.04
C PHE A 64 -3.27 3.24 -0.42
N TRP A 65 -4.50 2.72 -0.47
CA TRP A 65 -4.76 1.37 -0.95
C TRP A 65 -4.40 1.19 -2.43
N LEU A 66 -4.73 2.17 -3.28
CA LEU A 66 -4.52 2.10 -4.73
C LEU A 66 -3.08 2.45 -5.16
N MET A 67 -2.35 3.23 -4.36
CA MET A 67 -1.01 3.75 -4.66
C MET A 67 -0.02 2.72 -5.24
N PRO A 68 0.22 1.54 -4.63
CA PRO A 68 1.19 0.57 -5.16
C PRO A 68 0.73 -0.07 -6.48
N TYR A 69 -0.58 -0.20 -6.70
CA TYR A 69 -1.14 -0.76 -7.93
C TYR A 69 -1.12 0.24 -9.08
N ALA A 70 -1.30 1.53 -8.78
CA ALA A 70 -1.18 2.60 -9.77
C ALA A 70 0.22 2.64 -10.39
N TYR A 71 1.26 2.23 -9.64
CA TYR A 71 2.62 2.13 -10.17
C TYR A 71 2.77 0.99 -11.19
N ILE A 72 2.09 -0.14 -11.00
CA ILE A 72 2.16 -1.31 -11.90
C ILE A 72 1.30 -1.13 -13.16
N LEU A 73 0.23 -0.34 -13.08
CA LEU A 73 -0.71 -0.11 -14.19
C LEU A 73 -0.16 0.78 -15.32
N VAL A 74 1.02 1.37 -15.15
CA VAL A 74 1.72 2.22 -16.13
C VAL A 74 2.92 1.47 -16.67
#